data_AF-A0AA39VXL5-F1
#
_entry.id   AF-A0AA39VXL5-F1
#
_cell.length_a   1.000
_cell.length_b   1.000
_cell.length_c   1.000
_cell.angle_alpha   90.00
_cell.angle_beta   90.00
_cell.angle_gamma   90.00
#
_symmetry.space_group_name_H-M   'P 1'
#
loop_
_entity.id
_entity.type
_entity.pdbx_description
1 polymer ?
#
loop_
_entity_poly.entity_id
_entity_poly.type
_entity_poly.pdbx_seq_one_letter_code
_entity_poly.pdbx_strand_id
1 'polypeptide(L)'
;MAPKDSRKKDDPKAQTAKVAKAVKSGPTFKKKAKKMTTSVTFHRPKTLKKDRSPKYPRISAPPRNKLDHYQILKCPLKTITPWFSLLTSALTRRRLRMQ
;
A
#
# COMPACT_ATOMS: atom_id res chain seq x y z
N MET A 1 -11.41 -65.71 40.17
CA MET A 1 -10.97 -64.46 40.85
C MET A 1 -11.21 -63.30 39.89
N ALA A 2 -12.19 -62.43 40.14
CA ALA A 2 -12.53 -61.31 39.24
C ALA A 2 -11.64 -60.07 39.52
N PRO A 3 -11.29 -59.25 38.50
CA PRO A 3 -10.50 -58.04 38.74
C PRO A 3 -11.38 -56.97 39.38
N LYS A 4 -10.84 -56.32 40.42
CA LYS A 4 -11.54 -55.31 41.21
C LYS A 4 -11.32 -53.93 40.56
N ASP A 5 -12.35 -53.43 39.86
CA ASP A 5 -12.36 -52.12 39.23
C ASP A 5 -12.36 -50.99 40.27
N SER A 6 -11.19 -50.43 40.58
CA SER A 6 -11.07 -49.25 41.45
C SER A 6 -11.24 -47.95 40.67
N ARG A 7 -12.47 -47.62 40.28
CA ARG A 7 -12.80 -46.29 39.75
C ARG A 7 -13.11 -45.34 40.92
N LYS A 8 -12.08 -44.64 41.41
CA LYS A 8 -12.26 -43.52 42.35
C LYS A 8 -13.08 -42.43 41.65
N LYS A 9 -14.25 -42.11 42.20
CA LYS A 9 -15.16 -41.06 41.71
C LYS A 9 -14.64 -39.73 42.23
N ASP A 10 -13.91 -38.97 41.40
CA ASP A 10 -13.49 -37.60 41.75
C ASP A 10 -14.72 -36.74 42.12
N ASP A 11 -14.57 -35.83 43.08
CA ASP A 11 -15.63 -34.94 43.53
C ASP A 11 -16.31 -34.20 42.37
N PRO A 12 -17.65 -34.12 42.33
CA PRO A 12 -18.39 -33.52 41.21
C PRO A 12 -18.05 -32.04 41.00
N LYS A 13 -17.66 -31.33 42.07
CA LYS A 13 -17.19 -29.94 42.01
C LYS A 13 -15.80 -29.81 41.36
N ALA A 14 -14.91 -30.78 41.60
CA ALA A 14 -13.59 -30.79 40.99
C ALA A 14 -13.68 -31.18 39.50
N GLN A 15 -14.57 -32.11 39.15
CA GLN A 15 -14.84 -32.45 37.75
C GLN A 15 -15.45 -31.29 36.98
N THR A 16 -16.45 -30.59 37.54
CA THR A 16 -17.05 -29.40 36.88
C THR A 16 -16.05 -28.27 36.70
N ALA A 17 -15.17 -28.01 37.68
CA ALA A 17 -14.09 -27.03 37.52
C ALA A 17 -13.06 -27.41 36.44
N LYS A 18 -12.70 -28.70 36.34
CA LYS A 18 -11.81 -29.22 35.28
C LYS A 18 -12.47 -29.10 33.89
N VAL A 19 -13.76 -29.43 33.77
CA VAL A 19 -14.52 -29.34 32.52
C VAL A 19 -14.71 -27.87 32.09
N ALA A 20 -15.07 -26.97 33.02
CA ALA A 20 -15.22 -25.54 32.73
C ALA A 20 -13.90 -24.89 32.26
N LYS A 21 -12.77 -25.30 32.85
CA LYS A 21 -11.44 -24.90 32.39
C LYS A 21 -11.18 -25.41 30.97
N ALA A 22 -11.45 -26.69 30.70
CA ALA A 22 -11.25 -27.28 29.38
C ALA A 22 -12.12 -26.63 28.26
N VAL A 23 -13.34 -26.20 28.58
CA VAL A 23 -14.23 -25.49 27.63
C VAL A 23 -13.73 -24.08 27.34
N LYS A 24 -13.21 -23.36 28.35
CA LYS A 24 -12.67 -22.00 28.20
C LYS A 24 -11.24 -21.95 27.65
N SER A 25 -10.43 -22.98 27.85
CA SER A 25 -9.03 -23.01 27.43
C SER A 25 -8.78 -23.91 26.22
N GLY A 26 -9.82 -24.54 25.65
CA GLY A 26 -9.67 -25.44 24.52
C GLY A 26 -9.07 -24.74 23.29
N PRO A 27 -8.23 -25.43 22.48
CA PRO A 27 -7.61 -24.88 21.27
C PRO A 27 -8.63 -24.42 20.20
N THR A 28 -9.91 -24.66 20.45
CA THR A 28 -11.07 -24.27 19.66
C THR A 28 -11.24 -22.77 19.47
N PHE A 29 -10.68 -21.90 20.33
CA PHE A 29 -10.68 -20.44 20.09
C PHE A 29 -9.81 -20.01 18.90
N LYS A 30 -8.96 -20.91 18.38
CA LYS A 30 -8.23 -20.68 17.12
C LYS A 30 -9.03 -21.11 15.89
N LYS A 31 -10.20 -21.75 16.06
CA LYS A 31 -11.15 -21.90 14.95
C LYS A 31 -11.61 -20.50 14.62
N LYS A 32 -11.40 -20.06 13.38
CA LYS A 32 -11.94 -18.80 12.89
C LYS A 32 -13.41 -18.74 13.33
N ALA A 33 -13.73 -17.82 14.25
CA ALA A 33 -15.11 -17.60 14.67
C ALA A 33 -15.97 -17.49 13.40
N LYS A 34 -17.14 -18.13 13.39
CA LYS A 34 -18.06 -18.03 12.24
C LYS A 34 -18.29 -16.55 11.97
N LYS A 35 -17.81 -16.05 10.83
CA LYS A 35 -17.96 -14.65 10.46
C LYS A 35 -19.42 -14.42 10.08
N MET A 36 -20.16 -13.72 10.92
CA MET A 36 -21.53 -13.29 10.62
C MET A 36 -21.47 -12.06 9.71
N THR A 37 -22.17 -12.09 8.59
CA THR A 37 -22.27 -10.96 7.63
C THR A 37 -23.56 -10.21 7.93
N THR A 38 -23.49 -8.93 8.31
CA THR A 38 -24.66 -8.16 8.77
C THR A 38 -25.47 -7.55 7.61
N SER A 39 -24.90 -7.44 6.41
CA SER A 39 -25.58 -6.88 5.24
C SER A 39 -26.49 -7.91 4.56
N VAL A 40 -27.63 -7.46 4.02
CA VAL A 40 -28.54 -8.28 3.20
C VAL A 40 -27.91 -8.59 1.84
N THR A 41 -27.13 -7.66 1.30
CA THR A 41 -26.45 -7.82 0.01
C THR A 41 -25.07 -8.43 0.19
N PHE A 42 -24.72 -9.33 -0.73
CA PHE A 42 -23.41 -9.96 -0.77
C PHE A 42 -22.40 -9.05 -1.51
N HIS A 43 -21.34 -8.65 -0.81
CA HIS A 43 -20.25 -7.87 -1.40
C HIS A 43 -19.08 -8.79 -1.76
N ARG A 44 -18.49 -8.53 -2.94
CA ARG A 44 -17.28 -9.23 -3.38
C ARG A 44 -16.16 -9.03 -2.33
N PRO A 45 -15.56 -10.09 -1.79
CA PRO A 45 -14.48 -9.96 -0.84
C PRO A 45 -13.26 -9.31 -1.50
N LYS A 46 -12.57 -8.43 -0.76
CA LYS A 46 -11.32 -7.84 -1.21
C LYS A 46 -10.27 -8.94 -1.28
N THR A 47 -9.68 -9.08 -2.45
CA THR A 47 -8.61 -10.03 -2.74
C THR A 47 -7.32 -9.27 -2.98
N LEU A 48 -6.19 -9.93 -2.76
CA LEU A 48 -4.89 -9.36 -3.08
C LEU A 48 -4.79 -9.16 -4.59
N LYS A 49 -4.55 -7.92 -5.03
CA LYS A 49 -4.27 -7.59 -6.42
C LYS A 49 -2.76 -7.48 -6.56
N LYS A 50 -2.16 -8.39 -7.33
CA LYS A 50 -0.73 -8.32 -7.66
C LYS A 50 -0.54 -7.33 -8.81
N ASP A 51 0.55 -6.58 -8.76
CA ASP A 51 0.96 -5.76 -9.90
C ASP A 51 1.37 -6.64 -11.07
N ARG A 52 1.27 -6.07 -12.29
CA ARG A 52 1.63 -6.78 -13.52
C ARG A 52 3.15 -6.93 -13.57
N SER A 53 3.63 -8.18 -13.52
CA SER A 53 5.02 -8.55 -13.76
C SER A 53 5.13 -9.33 -15.08
N PRO A 54 5.25 -8.63 -16.24
CA PRO A 54 5.36 -9.31 -17.52
C PRO A 54 6.70 -10.07 -17.59
N LYS A 55 6.71 -11.26 -18.20
CA LYS A 55 7.92 -12.06 -18.36
C LYS A 55 8.94 -11.41 -19.31
N TYR A 56 8.46 -10.61 -20.26
CA TYR A 56 9.24 -9.91 -21.28
C TYR A 56 8.68 -8.49 -21.47
N PRO A 57 9.50 -7.52 -21.92
CA PRO A 57 9.02 -6.18 -22.21
C PRO A 57 8.03 -6.21 -23.38
N ARG A 58 6.98 -5.39 -23.32
CA ARG A 58 5.96 -5.29 -24.39
C ARG A 58 6.50 -4.67 -25.68
N ILE A 59 7.57 -3.90 -25.57
CA ILE A 59 8.23 -3.20 -26.67
C ILE A 59 9.72 -3.49 -26.52
N SER A 60 10.38 -3.83 -27.63
CA SER A 60 11.81 -4.18 -27.63
C SER A 60 12.71 -2.98 -27.35
N ALA A 61 12.37 -1.80 -27.89
CA ALA A 61 13.14 -0.58 -27.72
C ALA A 61 12.27 0.55 -27.14
N PRO A 62 12.83 1.39 -26.24
CA PRO A 62 12.12 2.57 -25.75
C PRO A 62 11.87 3.56 -26.90
N PRO A 63 10.70 4.22 -26.94
CA PRO A 63 10.43 5.22 -27.96
C PRO A 63 11.33 6.45 -27.77
N ARG A 64 11.70 7.09 -28.88
CA ARG A 64 12.42 8.37 -28.84
C ARG A 64 11.57 9.45 -28.18
N ASN A 65 12.20 10.35 -27.41
CA ASN A 65 11.53 11.53 -26.92
C ASN A 65 11.10 12.39 -28.12
N LYS A 66 9.82 12.75 -28.17
CA LYS A 66 9.28 13.60 -29.22
C LYS A 66 9.60 15.07 -28.96
N LEU A 67 9.73 15.50 -27.70
CA LEU A 67 9.99 16.89 -27.33
C LEU A 67 11.51 17.13 -27.21
N ASP A 68 12.16 17.42 -28.33
CA ASP A 68 13.57 17.79 -28.37
C ASP A 68 13.78 19.31 -28.28
N HIS A 69 15.02 19.73 -28.04
CA HIS A 69 15.37 21.13 -27.87
C HIS A 69 14.96 22.01 -29.06
N TYR A 70 15.01 21.46 -30.27
CA TYR A 70 14.66 22.15 -31.50
C TYR A 70 13.14 22.28 -31.70
N GLN A 71 12.33 21.32 -31.24
CA GLN A 71 10.89 21.48 -31.22
C GLN A 71 10.41 22.48 -30.17
N ILE A 72 11.15 22.60 -29.06
CA ILE A 72 10.88 23.61 -28.02
C ILE A 72 11.25 25.01 -28.54
N LEU A 73 12.46 25.15 -29.09
CA LEU A 73 12.99 26.42 -29.60
C LEU A 73 12.74 26.56 -31.10
N LYS A 74 11.52 26.97 -31.48
CA LYS A 74 11.16 27.13 -32.90
C LYS A 74 11.80 28.37 -33.52
N CYS A 75 11.53 29.54 -32.94
CA CYS A 75 12.05 30.81 -33.39
C CYS A 75 12.26 31.72 -32.18
N PRO A 76 13.35 32.50 -32.11
CA PRO A 76 13.42 33.60 -31.17
C PRO A 76 12.37 34.66 -31.52
N LEU A 77 11.79 35.29 -30.50
CA LEU A 77 10.83 36.38 -30.67
C LEU A 77 11.56 37.62 -31.24
N LYS A 78 11.23 38.00 -32.48
CA LYS A 78 11.87 39.11 -33.22
C LYS A 78 11.29 40.49 -32.86
N THR A 79 10.92 40.71 -31.61
CA THR A 79 10.53 42.06 -31.15
C THR A 79 11.79 42.83 -30.78
N ILE A 80 11.81 44.17 -30.89
CA ILE A 80 12.97 45.02 -30.57
C ILE A 80 13.31 45.04 -29.06
N THR A 81 12.39 44.52 -28.25
CA THR A 81 12.38 44.54 -26.79
C THR A 81 13.50 43.76 -26.08
N PRO A 82 14.11 42.67 -26.61
CA PRO A 82 15.22 41.97 -25.94
C PRO A 82 16.46 42.84 -25.79
N TRP A 83 16.78 43.66 -26.79
CA TRP A 83 17.91 44.60 -26.72
C TRP A 83 17.65 45.69 -25.67
N PHE A 84 16.39 46.15 -25.57
CA PHE A 84 15.98 47.14 -24.58
C PHE A 84 16.01 46.59 -23.14
N SER A 85 15.59 45.35 -22.92
CA SER A 85 15.64 44.71 -21.58
C SER A 85 17.07 44.41 -21.14
N LEU A 86 17.95 44.02 -22.07
CA LEU A 86 19.38 43.83 -21.78
C LEU A 86 20.08 45.16 -21.46
N LEU A 87 19.77 46.25 -22.18
CA LEU A 87 20.33 47.57 -21.92
C LEU A 87 19.93 48.11 -20.54
N THR A 88 18.64 48.04 -20.21
CA THR A 88 18.12 48.51 -18.91
C THR A 88 18.70 47.66 -17.76
N SER A 89 18.82 46.35 -17.93
CA SER A 89 19.45 45.46 -16.95
C SER A 89 20.96 45.73 -16.78
N ALA A 90 21.69 46.06 -17.85
CA ALA A 90 23.10 46.45 -17.77
C ALA A 90 23.30 47.80 -17.07
N LEU A 91 22.44 48.78 -17.34
CA LEU A 91 22.49 50.10 -16.70
C LEU A 91 22.24 49.99 -15.18
N THR A 92 21.23 49.21 -14.79
CA THR A 92 20.88 48.97 -13.38
C THR A 92 22.02 48.23 -12.66
N ARG A 93 22.62 47.21 -13.27
CA ARG A 93 23.79 46.51 -12.69
C ARG A 93 25.02 47.41 -12.54
N ARG A 94 25.25 48.32 -13.49
CA ARG A 94 26.34 49.31 -13.39
C ARG A 94 26.09 50.31 -12.27
N ARG A 95 24.84 50.72 -12.05
CA ARG A 95 24.43 51.62 -10.96
C ARG A 95 24.61 50.98 -9.58
N LEU A 96 24.23 49.71 -9.42
CA LEU A 96 24.42 48.97 -8.16
C LEU A 96 25.89 48.71 -7.82
N ARG A 97 26.79 48.63 -8.81
CA ARG A 97 28.24 48.45 -8.57
C ARG A 97 28.94 49.72 -8.08
N MET A 98 28.30 50.88 -8.22
CA MET A 98 28.85 52.19 -7.82
C MET A 98 28.31 52.69 -6.47
N GLN A 99 27.64 51.83 -5.70
CA GLN A 99 27.16 52.08 -4.34
C GLN A 99 27.97 51.29 -3.33
#